data_AF-A0A432FTJ0-F1
#
_entry.id   AF-A0A432FTJ0-F1
#
_cell.length_a   1.000
_cell.length_b   1.000
_cell.length_c   1.000
_cell.angle_alpha   90.00
_cell.angle_beta   90.00
_cell.angle_gamma   90.00
#
_symmetry.space_group_name_H-M   'P 1'
#
loop_
_entity.id
_entity.type
_entity.pdbx_description
1 polymer ?
#
loop_
_entity_poly.entity_id
_entity_poly.type
_entity_poly.pdbx_seq_one_letter_code
_entity_poly.pdbx_strand_id
1 'polypeptide(L)'
;MFKNKTIIFMLVAGLCTLSAQNYKVGDYVADFTDSLCTASAEWTLYDYYGDLNGGDYSVIWLVFFNTTSRRCQLEAAYSQTIQDMYEDQGLVTVGIGSGWSDTYDCKDWAK
;
A
#
# COMPACT_ATOMS: atom_id res chain seq x y z
N MET A 1 6.39 9.20 44.08
CA MET A 1 6.67 7.85 43.52
C MET A 1 5.56 7.26 42.64
N PHE A 2 4.36 7.85 42.56
CA PHE A 2 3.23 7.32 41.76
C PHE A 2 3.11 7.90 40.34
N LYS A 3 3.63 9.12 40.08
CA LYS A 3 3.47 9.84 38.80
C LYS A 3 4.08 9.09 37.60
N ASN A 4 5.23 8.43 37.77
CA ASN A 4 5.87 7.66 36.71
C ASN A 4 5.10 6.36 36.37
N LYS A 5 4.44 5.75 37.37
CA LYS A 5 3.63 4.54 37.15
C LYS A 5 2.36 4.84 36.33
N THR A 6 1.74 6.00 36.56
CA THR A 6 0.56 6.43 35.79
C THR A 6 0.89 6.74 34.32
N ILE A 7 2.06 7.36 34.06
CA ILE A 7 2.54 7.65 32.70
C ILE A 7 2.82 6.35 31.93
N ILE A 8 3.50 5.38 32.56
CA ILE A 8 3.77 4.08 31.93
C ILE A 8 2.45 3.34 31.61
N PHE A 9 1.46 3.40 32.51
CA PHE A 9 0.17 2.76 32.28
C PHE A 9 -0.62 3.39 31.12
N MET A 10 -0.59 4.72 30.98
CA MET A 10 -1.17 5.39 29.80
C MET A 10 -0.44 5.04 28.50
N LEU A 11 0.89 4.93 28.53
CA LEU A 11 1.70 4.60 27.36
C LEU A 11 1.44 3.16 26.87
N VAL A 12 1.30 2.22 27.81
CA VAL A 12 0.96 0.82 27.51
C VAL A 12 -0.48 0.69 27.01
N ALA A 13 -1.44 1.43 27.60
CA ALA A 13 -2.83 1.41 27.14
C ALA A 13 -3.00 2.03 25.74
N GLY A 14 -2.24 3.08 25.39
CA GLY A 14 -2.26 3.70 24.06
C GLY A 14 -1.60 2.86 22.95
N LEU A 15 -0.65 1.98 23.30
CA LEU A 15 -0.07 1.02 22.35
C LEU A 15 -1.06 -0.10 21.98
N CYS A 16 -1.99 -0.45 22.87
CA CYS A 16 -3.00 -1.49 22.63
C CYS A 16 -4.15 -1.03 21.70
N THR A 17 -4.24 0.27 21.38
CA THR A 17 -5.28 0.81 20.49
C THR A 17 -4.82 0.99 19.04
N LEU A 18 -3.64 0.49 18.65
CA LEU A 18 -3.32 0.29 17.23
C LEU A 18 -4.16 -0.87 16.68
N SER A 19 -5.44 -0.60 16.42
CA SER A 19 -6.27 -1.51 15.63
C SER A 19 -5.79 -1.48 14.19
N ALA A 20 -5.26 -2.60 13.70
CA ALA A 20 -5.10 -2.79 12.27
C ALA A 20 -6.46 -2.57 11.59
N GLN A 21 -6.50 -1.77 10.53
CA GLN A 21 -7.72 -1.63 9.73
C GLN A 21 -7.99 -3.00 9.08
N ASN A 22 -9.17 -3.56 9.35
CA ASN A 22 -9.60 -4.82 8.79
C ASN A 22 -10.73 -4.53 7.80
N TYR A 23 -10.46 -4.77 6.53
CA TYR A 23 -11.43 -4.60 5.46
C TYR A 23 -12.13 -5.92 5.13
N LYS A 24 -13.40 -5.83 4.76
CA LYS A 24 -14.22 -6.91 4.20
C LYS A 24 -14.70 -6.52 2.81
N VAL A 25 -15.12 -7.51 2.04
CA VAL A 25 -15.73 -7.26 0.72
C VAL A 25 -16.97 -6.40 0.89
N GLY A 26 -17.01 -5.28 0.17
CA GLY A 26 -18.08 -4.28 0.24
C GLY A 26 -17.77 -3.08 1.14
N ASP A 27 -16.66 -3.12 1.90
CA ASP A 27 -16.21 -1.95 2.67
C ASP A 27 -15.61 -0.87 1.75
N TYR A 28 -15.79 0.39 2.13
CA TYR A 28 -15.04 1.50 1.55
C TYR A 28 -13.63 1.54 2.14
N VAL A 29 -12.65 1.64 1.25
CA VAL A 29 -11.24 1.80 1.62
C VAL A 29 -10.97 3.26 1.93
N ALA A 30 -10.26 3.53 3.02
CA ALA A 30 -9.82 4.88 3.34
C ALA A 30 -8.86 5.40 2.26
N ASP A 31 -8.99 6.67 1.91
CA ASP A 31 -8.06 7.30 0.99
C ASP A 31 -6.62 7.30 1.54
N PHE A 32 -5.65 7.13 0.64
CA PHE A 32 -4.23 7.11 0.99
C PHE A 32 -3.39 7.64 -0.18
N THR A 33 -2.24 8.20 0.19
CA THR A 33 -1.24 8.73 -0.73
C THR A 33 0.12 8.25 -0.26
N ASP A 34 0.95 7.79 -1.19
CA ASP A 34 2.33 7.42 -0.90
C ASP A 34 3.24 7.73 -2.08
N SER A 35 4.53 7.84 -1.78
CA SER A 35 5.60 8.07 -2.74
C SER A 35 5.84 6.87 -3.64
N LEU A 36 6.02 7.13 -4.94
CA LEU A 36 6.44 6.13 -5.89
C LEU A 36 7.96 6.02 -5.89
N CYS A 37 8.50 4.80 -5.88
CA CYS A 37 9.95 4.66 -5.99
C CYS A 37 10.45 4.95 -7.41
N THR A 38 9.62 4.69 -8.43
CA THR A 38 9.97 4.77 -9.86
C THR A 38 9.97 6.18 -10.42
N ALA A 39 9.38 7.14 -9.71
CA ALA A 39 9.26 8.53 -10.14
C ALA A 39 9.36 9.46 -8.94
N SER A 40 9.80 10.71 -9.14
CA SER A 40 9.69 11.75 -8.11
C SER A 40 8.24 12.28 -8.04
N ALA A 41 7.30 11.38 -7.75
CA ALA A 41 5.86 11.62 -7.73
C ALA A 41 5.20 10.79 -6.63
N GLU A 42 4.01 11.20 -6.24
CA GLU A 42 3.14 10.43 -5.34
C GLU A 42 2.04 9.75 -6.15
N TRP A 43 1.58 8.61 -5.65
CA TRP A 43 0.39 7.93 -6.11
C TRP A 43 -0.67 8.05 -5.02
N THR A 44 -1.89 8.43 -5.41
CA THR A 44 -3.02 8.58 -4.49
C THR A 44 -4.23 7.79 -4.98
N LEU A 45 -4.91 7.12 -4.04
CA LEU A 45 -6.15 6.40 -4.35
C LEU A 45 -7.24 7.36 -4.82
N TYR A 46 -7.25 8.59 -4.28
CA TYR A 46 -8.21 9.63 -4.61
C TYR A 46 -8.30 9.92 -6.12
N ASP A 47 -7.19 9.86 -6.84
CA ASP A 47 -7.14 10.15 -8.28
C ASP A 47 -8.03 9.20 -9.09
N TYR A 48 -8.27 7.99 -8.57
CA TYR A 48 -9.10 6.96 -9.20
C TYR A 48 -10.56 6.98 -8.73
N TYR A 49 -10.97 8.00 -7.96
CA TYR A 49 -12.35 8.09 -7.50
C TYR A 49 -13.28 8.63 -8.59
N GLY A 50 -13.80 7.72 -9.42
CA GLY A 50 -14.62 8.03 -10.59
C GLY A 50 -15.84 8.94 -10.32
N ASP A 51 -16.53 8.75 -9.20
CA ASP A 51 -17.70 9.57 -8.82
C ASP A 51 -17.38 11.06 -8.64
N LEU A 52 -16.16 11.38 -8.15
CA LEU A 52 -15.74 12.76 -7.90
C LEU A 52 -14.92 13.36 -9.03
N ASN A 53 -14.06 12.55 -9.67
CA ASN A 53 -13.11 13.04 -10.66
C ASN A 53 -13.65 13.01 -12.10
N GLY A 54 -14.82 12.39 -12.33
CA GLY A 54 -15.51 12.42 -13.63
C GLY A 54 -14.80 11.61 -14.73
N GLY A 55 -14.29 10.43 -14.39
CA GLY A 55 -13.57 9.52 -15.29
C GLY A 55 -14.11 8.09 -15.28
N ASP A 56 -13.42 7.21 -16.00
CA ASP A 56 -13.74 5.78 -16.05
C ASP A 56 -13.44 5.09 -14.71
N TYR A 57 -14.25 4.10 -14.36
CA TYR A 57 -14.03 3.29 -13.17
C TYR A 57 -12.82 2.37 -13.38
N SER A 58 -11.93 2.36 -12.40
CA SER A 58 -10.75 1.48 -12.39
C SER A 58 -10.88 0.42 -11.29
N VAL A 59 -10.33 -0.76 -11.55
CA VAL A 59 -10.10 -1.78 -10.53
C VAL A 59 -8.66 -1.62 -10.05
N ILE A 60 -8.48 -1.24 -8.79
CA ILE A 60 -7.15 -1.08 -8.20
C ILE A 60 -6.74 -2.37 -7.50
N TRP A 61 -5.65 -2.99 -7.95
CA TRP A 61 -5.07 -4.18 -7.34
C TRP A 61 -3.80 -3.83 -6.57
N LEU A 62 -3.91 -3.87 -5.24
CA LEU A 62 -2.77 -3.65 -4.35
C LEU A 62 -2.02 -4.96 -4.11
N VAL A 63 -0.74 -5.00 -4.49
CA VAL A 63 0.12 -6.18 -4.34
C VAL A 63 1.16 -5.90 -3.27
N PHE A 64 0.93 -6.44 -2.07
CA PHE A 64 1.86 -6.32 -0.96
C PHE A 64 2.97 -7.34 -1.08
N PHE A 65 4.23 -6.90 -1.11
CA PHE A 65 5.36 -7.78 -1.38
C PHE A 65 6.56 -7.53 -0.46
N ASN A 66 7.44 -8.52 -0.40
CA ASN A 66 8.75 -8.40 0.25
C ASN A 66 9.84 -8.63 -0.79
N THR A 67 10.68 -7.62 -1.04
CA THR A 67 11.72 -7.63 -2.07
C THR A 67 12.75 -8.77 -1.91
N THR A 68 12.99 -9.25 -0.68
CA THR A 68 13.93 -10.36 -0.44
C THR A 68 13.28 -11.74 -0.60
N SER A 69 11.96 -11.80 -0.79
CA SER A 69 11.23 -13.06 -0.93
C SER A 69 11.21 -13.50 -2.39
N ARG A 70 11.82 -14.65 -2.68
CA ARG A 70 11.79 -15.24 -4.02
C ARG A 70 10.37 -15.52 -4.53
N ARG A 71 9.44 -15.84 -3.63
CA ARG A 71 8.02 -16.05 -4.01
C ARG A 71 7.37 -14.76 -4.46
N CYS A 72 7.60 -13.67 -3.72
CA CYS A 72 7.06 -12.35 -4.06
C CYS A 72 7.60 -11.86 -5.42
N GLN A 73 8.88 -12.08 -5.71
CA GLN A 73 9.46 -11.75 -7.02
C GLN A 73 8.78 -12.52 -8.18
N LEU A 74 8.39 -13.77 -7.95
CA LEU A 74 7.64 -14.54 -8.96
C LEU A 74 6.20 -14.02 -9.09
N GLU A 75 5.53 -13.72 -7.98
CA GLU A 75 4.19 -13.14 -7.96
C GLU A 75 4.13 -11.78 -8.68
N ALA A 76 5.18 -10.97 -8.56
CA ALA A 76 5.30 -9.70 -9.29
C ALA A 76 5.28 -9.90 -10.81
N ALA A 77 6.03 -10.87 -11.34
CA ALA A 77 6.03 -11.19 -12.77
C ALA A 77 4.66 -11.66 -13.28
N TYR A 78 3.95 -12.48 -12.49
CA TYR A 78 2.58 -12.89 -12.82
C TYR A 78 1.59 -11.73 -12.75
N SER A 79 1.74 -10.84 -11.76
CA SER A 79 0.90 -9.65 -11.61
C SER A 79 1.06 -8.70 -12.79
N GLN A 80 2.30 -8.50 -13.27
CA GLN A 80 2.56 -7.73 -14.49
C GLN A 80 1.86 -8.35 -15.71
N THR A 81 1.91 -9.67 -15.87
CA THR A 81 1.22 -10.34 -16.98
C THR A 81 -0.29 -10.08 -16.94
N ILE A 82 -0.88 -10.02 -15.75
CA ILE A 82 -2.31 -9.72 -15.59
C ILE A 82 -2.60 -8.24 -15.85
N GLN A 83 -1.75 -7.32 -15.39
CA GLN A 83 -1.83 -5.90 -15.72
C GLN A 83 -1.86 -5.71 -17.25
N ASP A 84 -0.89 -6.28 -17.97
CA ASP A 84 -0.78 -6.14 -19.43
C ASP A 84 -2.02 -6.65 -20.18
N MET A 85 -2.76 -7.61 -19.61
CA MET A 85 -3.98 -8.15 -20.22
C MET A 85 -5.23 -7.26 -20.01
N TYR A 86 -5.25 -6.45 -18.96
CA TYR A 86 -6.45 -5.75 -18.49
C TYR A 86 -6.26 -4.25 -18.26
N GLU A 87 -5.08 -3.69 -18.51
CA GLU A 87 -4.83 -2.25 -18.34
C GLU A 87 -5.78 -1.40 -19.20
N ASP A 88 -6.04 -1.81 -20.44
CA ASP A 88 -7.00 -1.17 -21.35
C ASP A 88 -8.47 -1.32 -20.89
N GLN A 89 -8.73 -2.18 -19.90
CA GLN A 89 -10.04 -2.41 -19.31
C GLN A 89 -10.17 -1.76 -17.92
N GLY A 90 -9.22 -0.90 -17.54
CA GLY A 90 -9.24 -0.15 -16.29
C GLY A 90 -8.61 -0.88 -15.10
N LEU A 91 -7.80 -1.93 -15.32
CA LEU A 91 -7.00 -2.51 -14.25
C LEU A 91 -5.77 -1.63 -13.97
N VAL A 92 -5.56 -1.30 -12.69
CA VAL A 92 -4.38 -0.59 -12.21
C VAL A 92 -3.75 -1.40 -11.09
N THR A 93 -2.52 -1.85 -11.29
CA THR A 93 -1.77 -2.63 -10.31
C THR A 93 -0.75 -1.75 -9.59
N VAL A 94 -0.74 -1.80 -8.27
CA VAL A 94 0.18 -1.03 -7.42
C VAL A 94 0.95 -1.97 -6.50
N GLY A 95 2.26 -2.04 -6.68
CA GLY A 95 3.15 -2.78 -5.78
C GLY A 95 3.42 -1.99 -4.50
N ILE A 96 3.10 -2.57 -3.34
CA ILE A 96 3.29 -1.95 -2.03
C ILE A 96 4.33 -2.74 -1.23
N GLY A 97 5.31 -2.02 -0.69
CA GLY A 97 6.35 -2.56 0.16
C GLY A 97 7.14 -1.45 0.84
N SER A 98 8.04 -1.83 1.74
CA SER A 98 8.86 -0.88 2.51
C SER A 98 10.34 -0.99 2.18
N GLY A 99 11.12 0.05 2.51
CA GLY A 99 12.58 -0.02 2.59
C GLY A 99 13.35 0.38 1.31
N TRP A 100 12.67 0.89 0.28
CA TRP A 100 13.31 1.39 -0.94
C TRP A 100 13.99 2.77 -0.80
N SER A 101 13.73 3.49 0.29
CA SER A 101 14.42 4.74 0.63
C SER A 101 15.55 4.56 1.64
N ASP A 102 15.63 3.36 2.24
CA ASP A 102 16.43 3.13 3.45
C ASP A 102 17.44 1.99 3.26
N THR A 103 16.99 0.85 2.74
CA THR A 103 17.77 -0.40 2.71
C THR A 103 18.21 -0.80 1.30
N TYR A 104 17.43 -0.40 0.29
CA TYR A 104 17.63 -0.76 -1.11
C TYR A 104 17.43 0.47 -1.97
N ASP A 105 18.11 0.59 -3.11
CA ASP A 105 17.69 1.53 -4.15
C ASP A 105 16.41 1.02 -4.82
N CYS A 106 15.56 1.91 -5.36
CA CYS A 106 14.30 1.52 -6.01
C CYS A 106 14.50 0.42 -7.08
N LYS A 107 15.59 0.46 -7.86
CA LYS A 107 15.88 -0.56 -8.88
C LYS A 107 16.10 -1.95 -8.27
N ASP A 108 16.67 -2.01 -7.08
CA ASP A 108 16.89 -3.27 -6.36
C ASP A 108 15.65 -3.70 -5.59
N TRP A 109 14.84 -2.75 -5.13
CA TRP A 109 13.58 -2.99 -4.45
C TRP A 109 12.49 -3.52 -5.39
N ALA A 110 12.36 -2.94 -6.59
CA ALA A 110 11.34 -3.25 -7.59
C ALA A 110 11.62 -4.54 -8.40
N LYS A 111 12.43 -5.45 -7.84
CA LYS A 111 12.78 -6.75 -8.45
C LYS A 111 11.80 -7.85 -8.11
#